data_AF-A0A0C9SEN7-F1
#
_entry.id   AF-A0A0C9SEN7-F1
#
_cell.length_a   1.000
_cell.length_b   1.000
_cell.length_c   1.000
_cell.angle_alpha   90.00
_cell.angle_beta   90.00
_cell.angle_gamma   90.00
#
_symmetry.space_group_name_H-M   'P 1'
#
loop_
_entity.id
_entity.type
_entity.pdbx_description
1 polymer ?
#
loop_
_entity_poly.entity_id
_entity_poly.type
_entity_poly.pdbx_seq_one_letter_code
_entity_poly.pdbx_strand_id
1 'polypeptide(L)'
;MLGVGFLFPLLDIINSTDYLYYTGLLDEEGRNEFAKRFDFIRGLVEKKKNYTAAAYLLSQTVLNLRMPGYQSLFEMLTGFKHHGSIITPQRNVETFAYYGYANS
;
A
#
# COMPACT_ATOMS: atom_id res chain seq x y z
N MET A 1 19.36 13.24 9.29
CA MET A 1 18.05 13.87 8.99
C MET A 1 17.96 14.04 7.48
N LEU A 2 17.46 13.03 6.76
CA LEU A 2 17.25 13.10 5.31
C LEU A 2 15.81 12.66 5.04
N GLY A 3 15.02 13.46 4.32
CA GLY A 3 13.72 13.05 3.79
C GLY A 3 12.47 13.86 4.20
N VAL A 4 12.58 14.83 5.11
CA VAL A 4 11.41 15.55 5.64
C VAL A 4 10.68 16.38 4.57
N GLY A 5 11.44 17.06 3.69
CA GLY A 5 10.87 17.85 2.60
C GLY A 5 10.31 17.01 1.44
N PHE A 6 10.73 15.75 1.30
CA PHE A 6 10.26 14.85 0.25
C PHE A 6 8.94 14.16 0.62
N LEU A 7 8.70 13.92 1.91
CA LEU A 7 7.54 13.17 2.37
C LEU A 7 6.22 13.90 2.08
N PHE A 8 6.20 15.23 2.14
CA PHE A 8 4.97 16.01 1.96
C PHE A 8 4.43 15.93 0.52
N PRO A 9 5.20 16.27 -0.53
CA PRO A 9 4.75 16.08 -1.92
C PRO A 9 4.51 14.62 -2.25
N LEU A 10 5.30 13.70 -1.67
CA LEU A 10 5.12 12.27 -1.89
C LEU A 10 3.76 11.78 -1.39
N LEU A 11 3.27 12.26 -0.24
CA LEU A 11 1.99 11.82 0.30
C LEU A 11 0.81 12.16 -0.60
N ASP A 12 0.83 13.33 -1.25
CA ASP A 12 -0.22 13.72 -2.18
C ASP A 12 -0.11 12.93 -3.51
N ILE A 13 1.10 12.61 -3.97
CA ILE A 13 1.33 11.82 -5.19
C ILE A 13 0.98 10.35 -4.99
N ILE A 14 1.36 9.76 -3.85
CA ILE A 14 1.22 8.33 -3.59
C ILE A 14 -0.15 7.94 -3.05
N ASN A 15 -0.98 8.91 -2.66
CA ASN A 15 -2.35 8.66 -2.24
C ASN A 15 -3.21 8.27 -3.44
N SER A 16 -3.29 6.97 -3.70
CA SER A 16 -4.06 6.40 -4.80
C SER A 16 -5.49 5.99 -4.40
N THR A 17 -6.00 6.46 -3.26
CA THR A 17 -7.29 5.99 -2.71
C THR A 17 -8.42 6.02 -3.75
N ASP A 18 -8.67 7.18 -4.34
CA ASP A 18 -9.77 7.36 -5.29
C ASP A 18 -9.49 6.65 -6.63
N TYR A 19 -8.23 6.61 -7.08
CA TYR A 19 -7.85 5.85 -8.27
C TYR A 19 -8.19 4.37 -8.11
N LEU A 20 -7.80 3.77 -6.97
CA LEU A 20 -8.04 2.35 -6.71
C LEU A 20 -9.55 2.04 -6.60
N TYR A 21 -10.32 2.95 -6.01
CA TYR A 21 -11.77 2.81 -5.97
C TYR A 21 -12.42 2.91 -7.36
N TYR A 22 -12.11 3.96 -8.13
CA TYR A 22 -12.71 4.16 -9.45
C TYR A 22 -12.29 3.10 -10.48
N THR A 23 -11.17 2.43 -10.28
CA THR A 23 -10.72 1.30 -11.09
C THR A 23 -11.26 -0.05 -10.62
N GLY A 24 -12.06 -0.07 -9.54
CA GLY A 24 -12.66 -1.28 -8.99
C GLY A 24 -11.70 -2.19 -8.21
N LEU A 25 -10.51 -1.68 -7.85
CA LEU A 25 -9.52 -2.38 -7.03
C LEU A 25 -9.83 -2.29 -5.53
N LEU A 26 -10.65 -1.32 -5.13
CA LEU A 26 -11.21 -1.20 -3.79
C LEU A 26 -12.73 -1.09 -3.88
N ASP A 27 -13.41 -1.67 -2.90
CA ASP A 27 -14.81 -1.37 -2.61
C ASP A 27 -14.93 -0.13 -1.70
N GLU A 28 -16.15 0.21 -1.30
CA GLU A 28 -16.41 1.37 -0.45
C GLU A 28 -15.74 1.25 0.93
N GLU A 29 -15.70 0.03 1.50
CA GLU A 29 -15.08 -0.20 2.80
C GLU A 29 -13.55 -0.04 2.71
N GLY A 30 -12.94 -0.68 1.72
CA GLY A 30 -11.52 -0.59 1.42
C GLY A 30 -11.09 0.84 1.11
N ARG A 31 -11.89 1.59 0.33
CA ARG A 31 -11.65 3.03 0.08
C ARG A 31 -11.61 3.82 1.38
N ASN A 32 -12.59 3.61 2.26
CA ASN A 32 -12.67 4.33 3.53
C ASN A 32 -11.51 3.96 4.47
N GLU A 33 -11.09 2.70 4.50
CA GLU A 33 -9.94 2.27 5.30
C GLU A 33 -8.64 2.89 4.77
N PHE A 34 -8.43 2.87 3.45
CA PHE A 34 -7.27 3.47 2.81
C PHE A 34 -7.20 4.98 3.06
N ALA A 35 -8.32 5.70 2.90
CA ALA A 35 -8.43 7.13 3.16
C ALA A 35 -8.05 7.47 4.62
N LYS A 36 -8.66 6.78 5.59
CA LYS A 36 -8.36 6.98 7.02
C LYS A 36 -6.89 6.77 7.34
N ARG A 37 -6.24 5.80 6.68
CA ARG A 37 -4.81 5.54 6.85
C ARG A 37 -3.97 6.72 6.36
N PHE A 38 -4.26 7.25 5.18
CA PHE A 38 -3.56 8.42 4.64
C PHE A 38 -3.78 9.68 5.47
N ASP A 39 -5.00 9.92 5.96
CA ASP A 39 -5.31 11.04 6.86
C ASP A 39 -4.52 10.96 8.17
N PHE A 40 -4.41 9.77 8.73
CA PHE A 40 -3.62 9.56 9.94
C PHE A 40 -2.12 9.81 9.69
N ILE A 41 -1.57 9.34 8.57
CA ILE A 41 -0.19 9.63 8.16
C ILE A 41 0.01 11.15 8.00
N ARG A 42 -0.91 11.83 7.32
CA ARG A 42 -0.87 13.29 7.16
C ARG A 42 -0.87 14.00 8.52
N GLY A 43 -1.70 13.56 9.45
CA GLY A 43 -1.73 14.06 10.83
C GLY A 43 -0.40 13.88 11.58
N LEU A 44 0.32 12.77 11.36
CA LEU A 44 1.65 12.56 11.95
C LEU A 44 2.67 13.58 11.41
N VAL A 45 2.60 13.92 10.13
CA VAL A 45 3.51 14.87 9.47
C VAL A 45 3.18 16.32 9.83
N GLU A 46 1.91 16.71 9.70
CA GLU A 46 1.49 18.11 9.82
C GLU A 46 1.40 18.57 11.28
N LYS A 47 0.71 17.78 12.11
CA LYS A 47 0.38 18.17 13.48
C LYS A 47 1.45 17.75 14.47
N LYS A 48 1.95 16.51 14.34
CA LYS A 48 2.91 15.94 15.30
C LYS A 48 4.37 16.09 14.89
N LYS A 49 4.65 16.46 13.64
CA LYS A 49 6.01 16.53 13.05
C LYS A 49 6.79 15.22 13.26
N ASN A 50 6.09 14.09 13.35
CA ASN A 50 6.67 12.78 13.60
C ASN A 50 6.87 12.03 12.28
N TYR A 51 7.93 12.42 11.57
CA TYR A 51 8.23 11.90 10.24
C TYR A 51 8.65 10.43 10.24
N THR A 52 9.31 9.96 11.31
CA THR A 52 9.70 8.55 11.42
C THR A 52 8.48 7.65 11.50
N ALA A 53 7.50 8.00 12.35
CA ALA A 53 6.25 7.25 12.43
C ALA A 53 5.45 7.34 11.14
N ALA A 54 5.41 8.51 10.50
CA ALA A 54 4.74 8.69 9.22
C ALA A 54 5.36 7.81 8.12
N ALA A 55 6.69 7.80 7.99
CA ALA A 55 7.40 6.99 7.01
C ALA A 55 7.23 5.49 7.26
N TYR A 56 7.28 5.05 8.53
CA TYR A 56 7.01 3.67 8.91
C TYR A 56 5.59 3.25 8.55
N LEU A 57 4.59 4.08 8.86
CA LEU A 57 3.20 3.74 8.56
C LEU A 57 2.91 3.78 7.05
N LEU A 58 3.50 4.73 6.33
CA LEU A 58 3.45 4.76 4.86
C LEU A 58 4.06 3.48 4.27
N SER A 59 5.16 2.99 4.86
CA SER A 59 5.78 1.74 4.41
C SER A 59 4.87 0.53 4.62
N GLN A 60 4.10 0.50 5.71
CA GLN A 60 3.09 -0.54 5.93
C GLN A 60 1.84 -0.39 5.04
N THR A 61 1.61 0.78 4.45
CA THR A 61 0.39 1.07 3.68
C THR A 61 0.57 0.75 2.20
N VAL A 62 1.65 1.24 1.58
CA VAL A 62 1.85 1.16 0.11
C VAL A 62 3.23 0.65 -0.31
N LEU A 63 4.27 0.78 0.52
CA LEU A 63 5.62 0.36 0.14
C LEU A 63 5.85 -1.11 0.45
N ASN A 64 6.75 -1.75 -0.29
CA ASN A 64 7.19 -3.12 -0.01
C ASN A 64 8.46 -3.15 0.85
N LEU A 65 8.47 -2.41 1.97
CA LEU A 65 9.62 -2.28 2.89
C LEU A 65 9.41 -2.98 4.23
N ARG A 66 8.51 -3.96 4.28
CA ARG A 66 8.09 -4.66 5.50
C ARG A 66 8.86 -5.98 5.68
N MET A 67 8.79 -6.51 6.89
CA MET A 67 9.36 -7.82 7.22
C MET A 67 8.81 -8.90 6.27
N PRO A 68 9.63 -9.90 5.89
CA PRO A 68 9.16 -11.03 5.08
C PRO A 68 7.92 -11.69 5.71
N GLY A 69 6.88 -11.92 4.91
CA GLY A 69 5.63 -12.56 5.34
C GLY A 69 4.50 -11.59 5.74
N TYR A 70 4.75 -10.28 5.83
CA TYR A 70 3.69 -9.30 6.08
C TYR A 70 3.18 -8.68 4.78
N GLN A 71 1.88 -8.39 4.73
CA GLN A 71 1.22 -7.68 3.62
C GLN A 71 0.98 -6.19 3.96
N SER A 72 0.91 -5.36 2.92
CA SER A 72 0.45 -3.97 3.03
C SER A 72 -1.04 -3.96 3.23
N LEU A 73 -1.54 -2.83 3.73
CA LEU A 73 -2.94 -2.49 3.52
C LEU A 73 -3.34 -2.58 2.02
N PHE A 74 -2.51 -2.06 1.10
CA PHE A 74 -2.72 -2.22 -0.34
C PHE A 74 -2.83 -3.69 -0.78
N GLU A 75 -1.88 -4.54 -0.40
CA GLU A 75 -1.88 -5.96 -0.76
C GLU A 75 -3.09 -6.70 -0.19
N MET A 76 -3.46 -6.41 1.07
CA MET A 76 -4.61 -7.04 1.72
C MET A 76 -5.91 -6.67 1.03
N LEU A 77 -6.08 -5.39 0.67
CA LEU A 77 -7.33 -4.91 0.09
C LEU A 77 -7.45 -5.18 -1.41
N THR A 78 -6.36 -5.11 -2.17
CA THR A 78 -6.39 -5.21 -3.64
C THR A 78 -6.01 -6.59 -4.15
N GLY A 79 -5.31 -7.40 -3.34
CA GLY A 79 -4.73 -8.66 -3.78
C GLY A 79 -3.54 -8.52 -4.74
N PHE A 80 -2.93 -7.34 -4.90
CA PHE A 80 -1.74 -7.14 -5.74
C PHE A 80 -0.49 -6.87 -4.90
N LYS A 81 0.65 -7.43 -5.32
CA LYS A 81 1.92 -7.34 -4.56
C LYS A 81 2.58 -5.96 -4.57
N HIS A 82 2.30 -5.14 -5.57
CA HIS A 82 3.03 -3.89 -5.79
C HIS A 82 2.05 -2.75 -6.02
N HIS A 83 2.13 -1.72 -5.17
CA HIS A 83 1.29 -0.52 -5.29
C HIS A 83 1.47 0.20 -6.64
N GLY A 84 2.72 0.29 -7.11
CA GLY A 84 3.04 0.88 -8.41
C GLY A 84 2.80 -0.03 -9.62
N SER A 85 2.35 -1.27 -9.43
CA SER A 85 2.12 -2.20 -10.54
C SER A 85 1.15 -3.33 -10.19
N ILE A 86 0.03 -3.38 -10.91
CA ILE A 86 -1.00 -4.42 -10.77
C ILE A 86 -0.76 -5.63 -11.68
N ILE A 87 0.42 -5.79 -12.28
CA ILE A 87 0.72 -6.95 -13.14
C ILE A 87 1.07 -8.21 -12.34
N THR A 88 1.29 -8.06 -11.03
CA THR A 88 1.68 -9.14 -10.10
C THR A 88 0.59 -9.37 -9.05
N PRO A 89 -0.47 -10.14 -9.36
CA PRO A 89 -1.47 -10.53 -8.38
C PRO A 89 -0.85 -11.45 -7.33
N GLN A 90 -1.43 -11.44 -6.13
CA GLN A 90 -1.12 -12.37 -5.08
C GLN A 90 -1.74 -13.72 -5.42
N ARG A 91 -0.89 -14.65 -5.82
CA ARG A 91 -1.28 -16.03 -6.10
C ARG A 91 -1.29 -16.83 -4.80
N ASN A 92 -2.34 -17.62 -4.60
CA ASN A 92 -2.37 -18.61 -3.53
C ASN A 92 -1.43 -19.78 -3.87
N VAL A 93 -1.14 -20.61 -2.86
CA VAL A 93 -0.18 -21.72 -2.97
C VAL A 93 -0.64 -22.73 -4.03
N GLU A 94 -1.94 -22.95 -4.13
CA GLU A 94 -2.58 -23.87 -5.08
C GLU A 94 -2.35 -23.42 -6.52
N THR A 95 -2.46 -22.12 -6.80
CA THR A 95 -2.18 -21.56 -8.13
C THR A 95 -0.71 -21.73 -8.49
N PHE A 96 0.21 -21.54 -7.54
CA PHE A 96 1.64 -21.78 -7.78
C PHE A 96 1.92 -23.25 -8.10
N ALA A 97 1.33 -24.18 -7.33
CA ALA A 97 1.48 -25.61 -7.56
C ALA A 97 0.94 -26.02 -8.94
N TYR A 98 -0.24 -25.51 -9.32
CA TYR A 98 -0.81 -25.75 -10.64
C TYR A 98 0.07 -25.20 -11.77
N TYR A 99 0.57 -23.97 -11.63
CA TYR A 99 1.49 -23.40 -12.63
C TYR A 99 2.76 -24.25 -12.79
N GLY A 100 3.31 -24.79 -11.70
CA GLY A 100 4.46 -25.69 -11.75
C GLY A 100 4.13 -26.98 -12.53
N TYR A 101 2.98 -27.60 -12.25
CA TYR A 101 2.52 -28.81 -12.95
C TYR A 101 2.20 -28.55 -14.43
N ALA A 102 1.52 -27.45 -14.76
CA ALA A 102 1.09 -27.17 -16.13
C ALA A 102 2.24 -26.79 -17.08
N ASN A 103 3.39 -26.37 -16.53
CA ASN A 103 4.58 -25.98 -17.28
C ASN A 103 5.75 -26.96 -17.11
N SER A 104 5.51 -28.15 -16.54
CA SER A 104 6.48 -29.24 -16.44
C SER A 104 6.39 -30.24 -17.59
#